data_AF-A0A4R6W872-F1
#
_entry.id   AF-A0A4R6W872-F1
#
_cell.length_a   1.000
_cell.length_b   1.000
_cell.length_c   1.000
_cell.angle_alpha   90.00
_cell.angle_beta   90.00
_cell.angle_gamma   90.00
#
_symmetry.space_group_name_H-M   'P 1'
#
loop_
_entity.id
_entity.type
_entity.pdbx_description
1 polymer ?
#
loop_
_entity_poly.entity_id
_entity_poly.type
_entity_poly.pdbx_seq_one_letter_code
_entity_poly.pdbx_strand_id
1 'polypeptide(L)'
;MGWATKKSKRWELGRLKWTFLSILMFAPPIHPLVMMSQASKGKVRSWYLLSWLLLFVQFGLFYSFYIFAGAMSQGMLLTVCGYITSYIVGNGLLLNQSKSYLQRLELGEVRPLTWINTLADQRRLELAQAQVETPQSFVTKLMYFQKEVDNRNIQQYVAKIVRLFHLLEQRDVQEAEKFLVRHGTVVNVLREYDDLENTRLHNQVTLDSKSKLEAVLAQAATAIEIDVTNLIKARLLDVSAESDVYLQTLKNKNLLKD
;
A
#
# COMPACT_ATOMS: atom_id res chain seq x y z
N MET A 1 -18.12 -12.95 3.65
CA MET A 1 -17.25 -11.95 2.98
C MET A 1 -17.28 -12.16 1.48
N GLY A 2 -16.97 -11.13 0.70
CA GLY A 2 -16.88 -11.15 -0.77
C GLY A 2 -15.63 -11.85 -1.26
N TRP A 3 -15.50 -12.01 -2.58
CA TRP A 3 -14.33 -12.62 -3.23
C TRP A 3 -13.16 -11.64 -3.40
N ALA A 4 -13.44 -10.36 -3.59
CA ALA A 4 -12.43 -9.33 -3.85
C ALA A 4 -12.37 -8.26 -2.75
N THR A 5 -13.48 -8.06 -2.04
CA THR A 5 -13.73 -6.96 -1.09
C THR A 5 -14.25 -7.48 0.24
N LYS A 6 -14.25 -6.62 1.27
CA LYS A 6 -14.88 -6.97 2.58
C LYS A 6 -16.42 -6.97 2.49
N LYS A 7 -17.00 -6.50 1.39
CA LYS A 7 -18.45 -6.40 1.13
C LYS A 7 -19.11 -7.76 0.86
N SER A 8 -20.44 -7.78 0.72
CA SER A 8 -21.20 -9.00 0.43
C SER A 8 -21.06 -9.43 -1.04
N LYS A 9 -21.17 -10.73 -1.32
CA LYS A 9 -21.12 -11.27 -2.68
C LYS A 9 -22.19 -10.67 -3.60
N ARG A 10 -23.37 -10.34 -3.05
CA ARG A 10 -24.46 -9.68 -3.79
C ARG A 10 -24.06 -8.28 -4.28
N TRP A 11 -23.29 -7.54 -3.49
CA TRP A 11 -22.78 -6.23 -3.89
C TRP A 11 -21.77 -6.37 -5.04
N GLU A 12 -20.83 -7.32 -4.94
CA GLU A 12 -19.82 -7.57 -5.99
C GLU A 12 -20.47 -7.97 -7.32
N LEU A 13 -21.43 -8.91 -7.28
CA LEU A 13 -22.21 -9.32 -8.45
C LEU A 13 -23.02 -8.17 -9.04
N GLY A 14 -23.62 -7.32 -8.18
CA GLY A 14 -24.37 -6.15 -8.62
C GLY A 14 -23.50 -5.13 -9.37
N ARG A 15 -22.24 -4.97 -8.98
CA ARG A 15 -21.28 -4.06 -9.65
C ARG A 15 -20.66 -4.65 -10.91
N LEU A 16 -20.57 -5.97 -11.03
CA LEU A 16 -20.05 -6.68 -12.20
C LEU A 16 -21.13 -7.12 -13.21
N LYS A 17 -22.41 -6.78 -13.00
CA LYS A 17 -23.52 -7.20 -13.88
C LYS A 17 -23.27 -6.92 -15.37
N TRP A 18 -22.64 -5.80 -15.69
CA TRP A 18 -22.32 -5.40 -17.07
C TRP A 18 -21.17 -6.22 -17.67
N THR A 19 -20.22 -6.65 -16.83
CA THR A 19 -19.14 -7.55 -17.21
C THR A 19 -19.66 -8.93 -17.56
N PHE A 20 -20.62 -9.45 -16.78
CA PHE A 20 -21.26 -10.72 -17.12
C PHE A 20 -22.15 -10.60 -18.36
N LEU A 21 -22.85 -9.48 -18.51
CA LEU A 21 -23.65 -9.22 -19.70
C LEU A 21 -22.78 -9.14 -20.97
N SER A 22 -21.56 -8.60 -20.90
CA SER A 22 -20.66 -8.54 -22.07
C SER A 22 -20.16 -9.91 -22.53
N ILE A 23 -20.08 -10.88 -21.61
CA ILE A 23 -19.74 -12.28 -21.90
C ILE A 23 -20.93 -13.04 -22.50
N LEU A 24 -22.16 -12.60 -22.21
CA LEU A 24 -23.36 -13.20 -22.79
C LEU A 24 -23.67 -12.61 -24.17
N MET A 25 -23.41 -11.31 -24.36
CA MET A 25 -23.68 -10.62 -25.63
C MET A 25 -22.54 -10.82 -26.62
N PHE A 26 -22.62 -11.91 -27.38
CA PHE A 26 -21.69 -12.21 -28.47
C PHE A 26 -21.81 -11.23 -29.64
N ALA A 27 -23.00 -10.69 -29.91
CA ALA A 27 -23.24 -9.66 -30.93
C ALA A 27 -24.39 -8.72 -30.51
N PRO A 28 -24.19 -7.39 -30.48
CA PRO A 28 -22.92 -6.67 -30.67
C PRO A 28 -21.99 -6.80 -29.45
N PRO A 29 -20.65 -6.82 -29.62
CA PRO A 29 -19.74 -6.92 -28.49
C PRO A 29 -19.69 -5.60 -27.73
N ILE A 30 -20.26 -5.60 -26.52
CA ILE A 30 -20.33 -4.42 -25.66
C ILE A 30 -19.11 -4.29 -24.73
N HIS A 31 -18.16 -5.25 -24.78
CA HIS A 31 -17.01 -5.30 -23.88
C HIS A 31 -16.14 -4.01 -23.87
N PRO A 32 -15.92 -3.28 -24.99
CA PRO A 32 -15.15 -2.03 -24.93
C PRO A 32 -15.89 -0.94 -24.15
N LEU A 33 -17.22 -0.85 -24.30
CA LEU A 33 -18.05 0.13 -23.58
C LEU A 33 -18.13 -0.18 -22.09
N VAL A 34 -18.23 -1.47 -21.73
CA VAL A 34 -18.20 -1.92 -20.34
C VAL A 34 -16.84 -1.59 -19.72
N MET A 35 -15.74 -1.84 -20.44
CA MET A 35 -14.40 -1.49 -19.99
C MET A 35 -14.24 0.01 -19.78
N MET A 36 -14.79 0.83 -20.69
CA MET A 36 -14.76 2.29 -20.58
C MET A 36 -15.56 2.78 -19.35
N SER A 37 -16.71 2.17 -19.06
CA SER A 37 -17.50 2.46 -17.86
C SER A 37 -16.77 2.08 -16.57
N GLN A 38 -16.10 0.93 -16.55
CA GLN A 38 -15.29 0.51 -15.41
C GLN A 38 -14.08 1.42 -15.21
N ALA A 39 -13.41 1.81 -16.29
CA ALA A 39 -12.26 2.70 -16.26
C ALA A 39 -12.61 4.10 -15.76
N SER A 40 -13.77 4.65 -16.16
CA SER A 40 -14.21 5.99 -15.71
C SER A 40 -14.64 5.98 -14.24
N LYS A 41 -15.42 4.99 -13.82
CA LYS A 41 -15.84 4.84 -12.40
C LYS A 41 -14.65 4.52 -11.50
N GLY A 42 -13.76 3.66 -11.98
CA GLY A 42 -12.52 3.33 -11.31
C GLY A 42 -11.48 4.45 -11.40
N LYS A 43 -11.60 5.43 -12.30
CA LYS A 43 -10.60 6.47 -12.61
C LYS A 43 -9.21 5.90 -12.95
N VAL A 44 -9.13 4.87 -13.80
CA VAL A 44 -7.88 4.30 -14.34
C VAL A 44 -7.69 4.77 -15.79
N ARG A 45 -6.63 5.53 -16.08
CA ARG A 45 -6.37 6.04 -17.44
C ARG A 45 -5.93 4.95 -18.41
N SER A 46 -5.10 4.00 -17.99
CA SER A 46 -4.65 2.91 -18.87
C SER A 46 -5.81 2.06 -19.38
N TRP A 47 -6.78 1.75 -18.51
CA TRP A 47 -7.98 1.02 -18.90
C TRP A 47 -8.87 1.83 -19.82
N TYR A 48 -8.93 3.15 -19.61
CA TYR A 48 -9.68 4.05 -20.48
C TYR A 48 -9.07 4.09 -21.89
N LEU A 49 -7.75 4.24 -22.01
CA LEU A 49 -7.04 4.17 -23.29
C LEU A 49 -7.20 2.81 -23.98
N LEU A 50 -7.07 1.72 -23.23
CA LEU A 50 -7.24 0.37 -23.79
C LEU A 50 -8.69 0.13 -24.26
N SER A 51 -9.69 0.68 -23.57
CA SER A 51 -11.08 0.60 -24.01
C SER A 51 -11.33 1.33 -25.34
N TRP A 52 -10.69 2.49 -25.54
CA TRP A 52 -10.73 3.21 -26.82
C TRP A 52 -10.05 2.41 -27.93
N LEU A 53 -8.88 1.83 -27.66
CA LEU A 53 -8.18 1.00 -28.64
C LEU A 53 -9.04 -0.19 -29.07
N LEU A 54 -9.62 -0.93 -28.13
CA LEU A 54 -10.51 -2.04 -28.43
C LEU A 54 -11.75 -1.59 -29.21
N LEU A 55 -12.31 -0.42 -28.89
CA LEU A 55 -13.43 0.16 -29.64
C LEU A 55 -13.04 0.48 -31.10
N PHE A 56 -11.86 1.05 -31.34
CA PHE A 56 -11.37 1.30 -32.71
C PHE A 56 -11.16 0.00 -33.49
N VAL A 57 -10.59 -1.02 -32.86
CA VAL A 57 -10.44 -2.36 -33.47
C VAL A 57 -11.81 -2.94 -33.81
N GLN A 58 -12.79 -2.81 -32.91
CA GLN A 58 -14.18 -3.24 -33.12
C GLN A 58 -14.79 -2.59 -34.37
N PHE A 59 -14.66 -1.27 -34.51
CA PHE A 59 -15.16 -0.54 -35.68
C PHE A 59 -14.43 -0.95 -36.97
N GLY A 60 -13.11 -1.14 -36.90
CA GLY A 60 -12.32 -1.64 -38.03
C GLY A 60 -12.78 -3.03 -38.50
N LEU A 61 -13.08 -3.93 -37.56
CA LEU A 61 -13.61 -5.27 -37.88
C LEU A 61 -15.02 -5.20 -38.47
N PHE A 62 -15.90 -4.34 -37.94
CA PHE A 62 -17.23 -4.12 -38.52
C PHE A 62 -17.14 -3.55 -39.95
N TYR A 63 -16.25 -2.58 -40.17
CA TYR A 63 -16.02 -2.00 -41.49
C TYR A 63 -15.45 -3.03 -42.47
N SER A 64 -14.50 -3.85 -42.02
CA SER A 64 -13.98 -4.98 -42.80
C SER A 64 -15.08 -5.97 -43.17
N PHE A 65 -15.99 -6.27 -42.24
CA PHE A 65 -17.13 -7.15 -42.50
C PHE A 65 -18.05 -6.58 -43.59
N TYR A 66 -18.25 -5.26 -43.61
CA TYR A 66 -19.01 -4.59 -44.66
C TYR A 66 -18.33 -4.67 -46.03
N ILE A 67 -17.01 -4.46 -46.12
CA ILE A 67 -16.26 -4.52 -47.38
C ILE A 67 -16.22 -5.93 -47.96
N PHE A 68 -15.98 -6.93 -47.11
CA PHE A 68 -15.81 -8.33 -47.56
C PHE A 68 -17.12 -9.13 -47.51
N ALA A 69 -18.26 -8.49 -47.24
CA ALA A 69 -19.56 -9.14 -47.20
C ALA A 69 -19.89 -9.81 -48.54
N GLY A 70 -20.16 -11.12 -48.53
CA GLY A 70 -20.57 -11.90 -49.71
C GLY A 70 -19.42 -12.39 -50.59
N ALA A 71 -18.21 -11.84 -50.44
CA ALA A 71 -17.00 -12.43 -51.01
C ALA A 71 -16.48 -13.47 -50.01
N MET A 72 -16.68 -14.77 -50.27
CA MET A 72 -16.03 -15.88 -49.54
C MET A 72 -14.50 -15.84 -49.76
N SER A 73 -13.88 -14.80 -49.24
CA SER A 73 -12.51 -14.38 -49.47
C SER A 73 -11.68 -14.61 -48.21
N GLN A 74 -10.37 -14.66 -48.36
CA GLN A 74 -9.44 -14.73 -47.24
C GLN A 74 -9.63 -13.55 -46.26
N GLY A 75 -10.04 -12.37 -46.75
CA GLY A 75 -10.35 -11.20 -45.93
C GLY A 75 -11.56 -11.39 -45.00
N MET A 76 -12.60 -12.08 -45.49
CA MET A 76 -13.78 -12.42 -44.67
C MET A 76 -13.40 -13.38 -43.53
N LEU A 77 -12.58 -14.40 -43.81
CA LEU A 77 -12.08 -15.33 -42.79
C LEU A 77 -11.24 -14.61 -41.73
N LEU A 78 -10.30 -13.75 -42.13
CA LEU A 78 -9.49 -12.96 -41.20
C LEU A 78 -10.35 -12.03 -40.32
N THR A 79 -11.42 -11.48 -40.88
CA THR A 79 -12.35 -10.62 -40.14
C THR A 79 -13.12 -11.42 -39.08
N VAL A 80 -13.62 -12.62 -39.42
CA VAL A 80 -14.31 -13.49 -38.46
C VAL A 80 -13.36 -13.98 -37.37
N CYS A 81 -12.16 -14.42 -37.72
CA CYS A 81 -11.15 -14.81 -36.75
C CYS A 81 -10.77 -13.64 -35.84
N GLY A 82 -10.52 -12.45 -36.41
CA GLY A 82 -10.22 -11.23 -35.66
C GLY A 82 -11.34 -10.83 -34.71
N TYR A 83 -12.60 -10.98 -35.11
CA TYR A 83 -13.76 -10.74 -34.26
C TYR A 83 -13.80 -11.68 -33.06
N ILE A 84 -13.64 -12.99 -33.29
CA ILE A 84 -13.64 -14.00 -32.21
C ILE A 84 -12.46 -13.75 -31.26
N THR A 85 -11.27 -13.48 -31.78
CA THR A 85 -10.08 -13.17 -30.96
C THR A 85 -10.30 -11.91 -30.13
N SER A 86 -10.80 -10.83 -30.75
CA SER A 86 -11.10 -9.58 -30.04
C SER A 86 -12.13 -9.80 -28.93
N TYR A 87 -13.16 -10.61 -29.20
CA TYR A 87 -14.19 -10.94 -28.22
C TYR A 87 -13.64 -11.69 -27.01
N ILE A 88 -12.83 -12.74 -27.25
CA ILE A 88 -12.24 -13.57 -26.18
C ILE A 88 -11.25 -12.74 -25.37
N VAL A 89 -10.35 -12.02 -26.03
CA VAL A 89 -9.32 -11.19 -25.37
C VAL A 89 -9.97 -10.06 -24.59
N GLY A 90 -10.95 -9.35 -25.17
CA GLY A 90 -11.63 -8.23 -24.53
C GLY A 90 -12.38 -8.64 -23.26
N ASN A 91 -13.14 -9.74 -23.32
CA ASN A 91 -13.83 -10.27 -22.14
C ASN A 91 -12.86 -10.88 -21.11
N GLY A 92 -11.78 -11.53 -21.55
CA GLY A 92 -10.72 -12.03 -20.67
C GLY A 92 -10.03 -10.91 -19.88
N LEU A 93 -9.73 -9.78 -20.54
CA LEU A 93 -9.17 -8.59 -19.90
C LEU A 93 -10.13 -8.00 -18.87
N LEU A 94 -11.42 -7.90 -19.18
CA LEU A 94 -12.46 -7.44 -18.26
C LEU A 94 -12.55 -8.30 -16.98
N LEU A 95 -12.49 -9.63 -17.13
CA LEU A 95 -12.51 -10.55 -16.00
C LEU A 95 -11.26 -10.41 -15.14
N ASN A 96 -10.07 -10.30 -15.74
CA ASN A 96 -8.82 -10.11 -15.00
C ASN A 96 -8.82 -8.79 -14.19
N GLN A 97 -9.44 -7.74 -14.74
CA GLN A 97 -9.52 -6.43 -14.09
C GLN A 97 -10.61 -6.34 -13.01
N SER A 98 -11.58 -7.26 -13.00
CA SER A 98 -12.76 -7.24 -12.13
C SER A 98 -12.42 -7.09 -10.63
N LYS A 99 -11.41 -7.83 -10.14
CA LYS A 99 -10.95 -7.75 -8.74
C LYS A 99 -10.45 -6.35 -8.39
N SER A 100 -9.56 -5.81 -9.22
CA SER A 100 -8.96 -4.48 -9.00
C SER A 100 -10.01 -3.37 -9.12
N TYR A 101 -10.98 -3.52 -10.03
CA TYR A 101 -12.10 -2.61 -10.17
C TYR A 101 -12.98 -2.58 -8.91
N LEU A 102 -13.35 -3.74 -8.37
CA LEU A 102 -14.16 -3.84 -7.15
C LEU A 102 -13.46 -3.23 -5.93
N GLN A 103 -12.17 -3.51 -5.75
CA GLN A 103 -11.36 -2.93 -4.67
C GLN A 103 -11.34 -1.40 -4.74
N ARG A 104 -11.24 -0.85 -5.96
CA ARG A 104 -11.20 0.60 -6.15
C ARG A 104 -12.55 1.27 -5.95
N LEU A 105 -13.65 0.60 -6.29
CA LEU A 105 -14.98 1.07 -5.94
C LEU A 105 -15.19 1.10 -4.42
N GLU A 106 -14.72 0.09 -3.70
CA GLU A 106 -14.77 0.06 -2.24
C GLU A 106 -13.96 1.22 -1.63
N LEU A 107 -12.75 1.48 -2.13
CA LEU A 107 -11.95 2.65 -1.74
C LEU A 107 -12.67 3.98 -2.01
N GLY A 108 -13.44 4.04 -3.11
CA GLY A 108 -14.25 5.20 -3.48
C GLY A 108 -15.38 5.53 -2.51
N GLU A 109 -15.83 4.57 -1.71
CA GLU A 109 -16.82 4.82 -0.65
C GLU A 109 -16.20 5.51 0.57
N VAL A 110 -14.89 5.33 0.80
CA VAL A 110 -14.15 5.90 1.95
C VAL A 110 -13.49 7.23 1.57
N ARG A 111 -13.00 7.37 0.34
CA ARG A 111 -12.26 8.55 -0.14
C ARG A 111 -12.61 8.87 -1.59
N PRO A 112 -12.69 10.16 -1.99
CA PRO A 112 -12.84 10.53 -3.40
C PRO A 112 -11.69 9.96 -4.25
N LEU A 113 -12.04 9.18 -5.26
CA LEU A 113 -11.08 8.60 -6.21
C LEU A 113 -10.42 9.69 -7.06
N THR A 114 -9.13 9.57 -7.33
CA THR A 114 -8.37 10.41 -8.29
C THR A 114 -8.00 9.61 -9.53
N TRP A 115 -7.66 10.27 -10.64
CA TRP A 115 -7.20 9.59 -11.85
C TRP A 115 -5.77 9.08 -11.67
N ILE A 116 -5.56 7.79 -11.93
CA ILE A 116 -4.22 7.18 -11.95
C ILE A 116 -3.86 6.69 -13.35
N ASN A 117 -2.58 6.66 -13.66
CA ASN A 117 -2.07 6.13 -14.92
C ASN A 117 -2.21 4.61 -14.97
N THR A 118 -1.62 3.89 -14.02
CA THR A 118 -1.77 2.44 -13.86
C THR A 118 -1.96 2.05 -12.40
N LEU A 119 -2.59 0.89 -12.15
CA LEU A 119 -2.73 0.32 -10.80
C LEU A 119 -1.37 -0.13 -10.22
N ALA A 120 -0.43 -0.53 -11.07
CA ALA A 120 0.91 -0.91 -10.66
C ALA A 120 1.69 0.31 -10.16
N ASP A 121 1.55 1.46 -10.83
CA ASP A 121 2.17 2.70 -10.40
C ASP A 121 1.57 3.22 -9.11
N GLN A 122 0.24 3.11 -8.91
CA GLN A 122 -0.36 3.49 -7.62
C GLN A 122 0.09 2.56 -6.49
N ARG A 123 0.14 1.23 -6.70
CA ARG A 123 0.72 0.33 -5.69
C ARG A 123 2.17 0.65 -5.43
N ARG A 124 2.97 0.94 -6.46
CA ARG A 124 4.37 1.36 -6.30
C ARG A 124 4.49 2.69 -5.58
N LEU A 125 3.59 3.64 -5.81
CA LEU A 125 3.56 4.94 -5.12
C LEU A 125 3.04 4.80 -3.68
N GLU A 126 2.10 3.91 -3.40
CA GLU A 126 1.65 3.59 -2.03
C GLU A 126 2.71 2.81 -1.27
N LEU A 127 3.42 1.89 -1.94
CA LEU A 127 4.59 1.18 -1.41
C LEU A 127 5.79 2.13 -1.24
N ALA A 128 5.98 3.10 -2.13
CA ALA A 128 7.04 4.12 -2.04
C ALA A 128 6.69 5.26 -1.08
N GLN A 129 5.41 5.58 -0.88
CA GLN A 129 4.97 6.41 0.25
C GLN A 129 5.08 5.66 1.58
N ALA A 130 4.96 4.33 1.55
CA ALA A 130 5.35 3.45 2.66
C ALA A 130 6.87 3.19 2.73
N GLN A 131 7.66 3.59 1.73
CA GLN A 131 9.12 3.45 1.65
C GLN A 131 9.76 4.75 1.15
N VAL A 132 9.81 5.78 1.99
CA VAL A 132 11.06 6.38 2.50
C VAL A 132 10.67 7.22 3.72
N GLU A 133 10.34 6.57 4.84
CA GLU A 133 10.52 7.25 6.12
C GLU A 133 12.02 7.20 6.43
N THR A 134 12.72 8.31 6.18
CA THR A 134 14.09 8.43 6.69
C THR A 134 14.05 8.54 8.22
N PRO A 135 15.10 8.10 8.94
CA PRO A 135 15.28 8.33 10.37
C PRO A 135 14.97 9.77 10.78
N GLN A 136 15.41 10.75 9.96
CA GLN A 136 15.20 12.17 10.21
C GLN A 136 13.73 12.60 10.01
N SER A 137 13.04 12.06 9.00
CA SER A 137 11.61 12.30 8.80
C SER A 137 10.79 11.74 9.97
N PHE A 138 11.14 10.56 10.47
CA PHE A 138 10.46 9.94 11.62
C PHE A 138 10.60 10.79 12.89
N VAL A 139 11.83 11.22 13.21
CA VAL A 139 12.08 12.14 14.34
C VAL A 139 11.31 13.46 14.18
N THR A 140 11.29 14.03 12.98
CA THR A 140 10.57 15.28 12.70
C THR A 140 9.07 15.13 12.97
N LYS A 141 8.46 14.01 12.55
CA LYS A 141 7.05 13.71 12.82
C LYS A 141 6.79 13.53 14.32
N LEU A 142 7.68 12.83 15.03
CA LEU A 142 7.56 12.69 16.48
C LEU A 142 7.64 14.06 17.19
N MET A 143 8.57 14.92 16.80
CA MET A 143 8.69 16.28 17.36
C MET A 143 7.47 17.15 17.02
N TYR A 144 6.87 16.97 15.84
CA TYR A 144 5.62 17.63 15.48
C TYR A 144 4.50 17.24 16.45
N PHE A 145 4.24 15.94 16.62
CA PHE A 145 3.18 15.47 17.53
C PHE A 145 3.48 15.75 19.00
N GLN A 146 4.75 15.83 19.40
CA GLN A 146 5.13 16.26 20.74
C GLN A 146 4.66 17.70 21.04
N LYS A 147 4.60 18.58 20.03
CA LYS A 147 4.15 19.96 20.19
C LYS A 147 2.64 20.11 20.07
N GLU A 148 2.00 19.28 19.23
CA GLU A 148 0.57 19.37 18.94
C GLU A 148 -0.30 18.74 20.03
N VAL A 149 0.16 17.64 20.63
CA VAL A 149 -0.61 16.92 21.66
C VAL A 149 -0.47 17.61 23.02
N ASP A 150 -1.59 17.93 23.66
CA ASP A 150 -1.62 18.62 24.96
C ASP A 150 -1.31 17.67 26.14
N ASN A 151 -1.51 16.36 25.96
CA ASN A 151 -1.30 15.36 27.01
C ASN A 151 0.18 15.18 27.36
N ARG A 152 0.55 15.59 28.59
CA ARG A 152 1.91 15.49 29.14
C ARG A 152 2.48 14.07 29.15
N ASN A 153 1.66 13.05 29.37
CA ASN A 153 2.14 11.66 29.38
C ASN A 153 2.63 11.25 27.99
N ILE A 154 1.86 11.59 26.95
CA ILE A 154 2.23 11.31 25.56
C ILE A 154 3.47 12.10 25.17
N GLN A 155 3.57 13.37 25.55
CA GLN A 155 4.78 14.16 25.33
C GLN A 155 6.02 13.50 25.95
N GLN A 156 5.90 12.93 27.15
CA GLN A 156 7.00 12.20 27.79
C GLN A 156 7.37 10.91 27.05
N TYR A 157 6.37 10.12 26.61
CA TYR A 157 6.62 8.91 25.81
C TYR A 157 7.31 9.23 24.49
N VAL A 158 6.84 10.26 23.79
CA VAL A 158 7.45 10.73 22.54
C VAL A 158 8.86 11.24 22.77
N ALA A 159 9.10 12.05 23.82
CA ALA A 159 10.44 12.53 24.17
C ALA A 159 11.42 11.37 24.43
N LYS A 160 10.96 10.33 25.14
CA LYS A 160 11.75 9.13 25.41
C LYS A 160 12.12 8.40 24.11
N ILE A 161 11.15 8.21 23.20
CA ILE A 161 11.38 7.57 21.91
C ILE A 161 12.37 8.39 21.06
N VAL A 162 12.19 9.71 20.98
CA VAL A 162 13.10 10.60 20.23
C VAL A 162 14.53 10.52 20.76
N ARG A 163 14.70 10.50 22.09
CA ARG A 163 16.02 10.36 22.74
C ARG A 163 16.67 9.02 22.41
N LEU A 164 15.92 7.92 22.51
CA LEU A 164 16.42 6.58 22.20
C LEU A 164 16.80 6.46 20.72
N PHE A 165 16.02 7.08 19.84
CA PHE A 165 16.30 7.09 18.42
C PHE A 165 17.55 7.91 18.06
N HIS A 166 17.75 9.08 18.67
CA HIS A 166 18.99 9.86 18.51
C HIS A 166 20.23 9.07 18.99
N LEU A 167 20.11 8.33 20.09
CA LEU A 167 21.20 7.49 20.59
C LEU A 167 21.57 6.38 19.60
N LEU A 168 20.57 5.81 18.90
CA LEU A 168 20.81 4.83 17.83
C LEU A 168 21.44 5.50 16.60
N GLU A 169 20.88 6.60 16.12
CA GLU A 169 21.35 7.30 14.91
C GLU A 169 22.79 7.79 15.03
N GLN A 170 23.19 8.32 16.19
CA GLN A 170 24.56 8.76 16.45
C GLN A 170 25.58 7.61 16.43
N ARG A 171 25.14 6.37 16.68
CA ARG A 171 26.03 5.21 16.80
C ARG A 171 26.04 4.33 15.56
N ASP A 172 24.88 4.09 14.94
CA ASP A 172 24.74 3.22 13.76
C ASP A 172 23.49 3.57 12.95
N VAL A 173 23.70 4.18 11.79
CA VAL A 173 22.62 4.62 10.88
C VAL A 173 21.83 3.43 10.33
N GLN A 174 22.48 2.30 10.04
CA GLN A 174 21.79 1.12 9.49
C GLN A 174 20.88 0.48 10.53
N GLU A 175 21.29 0.50 11.80
CA GLU A 175 20.48 -0.04 12.88
C GLU A 175 19.27 0.88 13.19
N ALA A 176 19.44 2.20 13.05
CA ALA A 176 18.34 3.16 13.14
C ALA A 176 17.29 2.95 12.03
N GLU A 177 17.70 2.57 10.81
CA GLU A 177 16.78 2.21 9.73
C GLU A 177 15.98 0.93 10.04
N LYS A 178 16.63 -0.12 10.55
CA LYS A 178 15.92 -1.35 10.98
C LYS A 178 14.95 -1.05 12.12
N PHE A 179 15.36 -0.19 13.05
CA PHE A 179 14.55 0.25 14.16
C PHE A 179 13.29 1.00 13.69
N LEU A 180 13.44 1.88 12.71
CA LEU A 180 12.33 2.60 12.08
C LEU A 180 11.33 1.65 11.41
N VAL A 181 11.80 0.59 10.74
CA VAL A 181 10.91 -0.42 10.16
C VAL A 181 10.10 -1.16 11.24
N ARG A 182 10.71 -1.45 12.40
CA ARG A 182 10.03 -2.15 13.51
C ARG A 182 9.01 -1.28 14.25
N HIS A 183 9.30 0.01 14.41
CA HIS A 183 8.54 0.91 15.28
C HIS A 183 7.86 2.10 14.57
N GLY A 184 7.91 2.17 13.24
CA GLY A 184 7.33 3.26 12.44
C GLY A 184 5.83 3.46 12.65
N THR A 185 5.11 2.42 13.06
CA THR A 185 3.67 2.46 13.32
C THR A 185 3.29 3.37 14.50
N VAL A 186 4.21 3.74 15.38
CA VAL A 186 3.99 4.67 16.49
C VAL A 186 3.48 6.04 15.99
N VAL A 187 3.96 6.49 14.84
CA VAL A 187 3.53 7.76 14.23
C VAL A 187 2.05 7.71 13.81
N ASN A 188 1.55 6.54 13.39
CA ASN A 188 0.13 6.39 13.06
C ASN A 188 -0.74 6.44 14.32
N VAL A 189 -0.28 5.84 15.42
CA VAL A 189 -0.98 5.90 16.72
C VAL A 189 -1.05 7.33 17.25
N LEU A 190 0.04 8.11 17.11
CA LEU A 190 0.06 9.53 17.47
C LEU A 190 -0.89 10.36 16.61
N ARG A 191 -0.95 10.10 15.30
CA ARG A 191 -1.89 10.76 14.39
C ARG A 191 -3.34 10.50 14.81
N GLU A 192 -3.69 9.24 15.09
CA GLU A 192 -5.05 8.89 15.52
C GLU A 192 -5.40 9.53 16.88
N TYR A 193 -4.43 9.67 17.78
CA TYR A 193 -4.64 10.38 19.05
C TYR A 193 -4.92 11.87 18.82
N ASP A 194 -4.09 12.53 18.02
CA ASP A 194 -4.23 13.95 17.65
C ASP A 194 -5.57 14.22 16.94
N ASP A 195 -5.97 13.36 16.00
CA ASP A 195 -7.28 13.45 15.35
C ASP A 195 -8.43 13.40 16.37
N LEU A 196 -8.39 12.46 17.32
CA LEU A 196 -9.38 12.35 18.39
C LEU A 196 -9.34 13.53 19.36
N GLU A 197 -8.17 14.12 19.59
CA GLU A 197 -8.00 15.34 20.38
C GLU A 197 -8.68 16.54 19.71
N ASN A 198 -8.41 16.73 18.43
CA ASN A 198 -8.94 17.83 17.62
C ASN A 198 -10.45 17.73 17.36
N THR A 199 -11.05 16.54 17.41
CA THR A 199 -12.51 16.41 17.26
C THR A 199 -13.31 17.09 18.37
N ARG A 200 -12.71 17.34 19.55
CA ARG A 200 -13.39 17.91 20.75
C ARG A 200 -14.68 17.19 21.16
N LEU A 201 -14.85 15.94 20.74
CA LEU A 201 -16.02 15.12 21.07
C LEU A 201 -15.83 14.51 22.48
N HIS A 202 -16.65 14.94 23.43
CA HIS A 202 -16.64 14.45 24.82
C HIS A 202 -17.62 13.29 25.04
N ASN A 203 -17.58 12.26 24.18
CA ASN A 203 -18.35 11.04 24.41
C ASN A 203 -17.46 9.95 25.06
N GLN A 204 -18.09 9.00 25.77
CA GLN A 204 -17.36 7.93 26.48
C GLN A 204 -16.48 7.10 25.53
N VAL A 205 -16.93 6.87 24.30
CA VAL A 205 -16.20 6.09 23.29
C VAL A 205 -14.89 6.76 22.88
N THR A 206 -14.88 8.09 22.76
CA THR A 206 -13.69 8.89 22.45
C THR A 206 -12.71 8.88 23.63
N LEU A 207 -13.21 9.01 24.87
CA LEU A 207 -12.37 8.94 26.06
C LEU A 207 -11.71 7.56 26.22
N ASP A 208 -12.48 6.49 26.04
CA ASP A 208 -11.97 5.11 26.10
C ASP A 208 -10.95 4.85 24.98
N SER A 209 -11.20 5.37 23.78
CA SER A 209 -10.26 5.26 22.65
C SER A 209 -8.96 6.02 22.91
N LYS A 210 -9.03 7.25 23.43
CA LYS A 210 -7.84 8.03 23.82
C LYS A 210 -7.01 7.31 24.88
N SER A 211 -7.66 6.77 25.91
CA SER A 211 -6.97 6.00 26.97
C SER A 211 -6.29 4.74 26.42
N LYS A 212 -6.94 4.02 25.49
CA LYS A 212 -6.33 2.87 24.80
C LYS A 212 -5.11 3.27 23.97
N LEU A 213 -5.20 4.36 23.21
CA LEU A 213 -4.07 4.85 22.41
C LEU A 213 -2.91 5.30 23.29
N GLU A 214 -3.19 5.96 24.42
CA GLU A 214 -2.18 6.33 25.41
C GLU A 214 -1.48 5.09 26.00
N ALA A 215 -2.23 4.06 26.36
CA ALA A 215 -1.67 2.80 26.84
C ALA A 215 -0.80 2.09 25.79
N VAL A 216 -1.22 2.11 24.52
CA VAL A 216 -0.42 1.57 23.39
C VAL A 216 0.88 2.35 23.23
N LEU A 217 0.86 3.69 23.34
CA LEU A 217 2.05 4.52 23.28
C LEU A 217 3.01 4.25 24.45
N ALA A 218 2.48 4.06 25.66
CA ALA A 218 3.27 3.69 26.83
C ALA A 218 3.98 2.34 26.64
N GLN A 219 3.25 1.35 26.11
CA GLN A 219 3.83 0.04 25.79
C GLN A 219 4.86 0.12 24.68
N ALA A 220 4.60 0.90 23.62
CA ALA A 220 5.55 1.11 22.53
C ALA A 220 6.85 1.75 23.03
N ALA A 221 6.76 2.80 23.86
CA ALA A 221 7.93 3.45 24.45
C ALA A 221 8.77 2.50 25.32
N THR A 222 8.12 1.60 26.05
CA THR A 222 8.79 0.57 26.87
C THR A 222 9.43 -0.51 26.01
N ALA A 223 8.74 -0.99 24.98
CA ALA A 223 9.28 -1.98 24.05
C ALA A 223 10.51 -1.45 23.31
N ILE A 224 10.45 -0.19 22.87
CA ILE A 224 11.56 0.54 22.24
C ILE A 224 12.77 0.62 23.19
N GLU A 225 12.56 0.94 24.46
CA GLU A 225 13.64 0.98 25.46
C GLU A 225 14.28 -0.39 25.68
N ILE A 226 13.48 -1.45 25.75
CA ILE A 226 13.98 -2.82 25.90
C ILE A 226 14.81 -3.24 24.69
N ASP A 227 14.33 -2.94 23.47
CA ASP A 227 15.05 -3.28 22.23
C ASP A 227 16.41 -2.57 22.16
N VAL A 228 16.44 -1.26 22.45
CA VAL A 228 17.69 -0.48 22.51
C VAL A 228 18.63 -1.02 23.59
N THR A 229 18.10 -1.35 24.77
CA THR A 229 18.90 -1.90 25.87
C THR A 229 19.50 -3.25 25.50
N ASN A 230 18.74 -4.13 24.85
CA ASN A 230 19.21 -5.44 24.40
C ASN A 230 20.29 -5.29 23.32
N LEU A 231 20.12 -4.33 22.42
CA LEU A 231 21.11 -4.03 21.39
C LEU A 231 22.43 -3.56 22.00
N ILE A 232 22.38 -2.68 23.00
CA ILE A 232 23.55 -2.23 23.74
C ILE A 232 24.22 -3.40 24.47
N LYS A 233 23.44 -4.26 25.14
CA LYS A 233 23.97 -5.43 25.86
C LYS A 233 24.66 -6.43 24.93
N ALA A 234 24.05 -6.76 23.79
CA ALA A 234 24.63 -7.68 22.82
C ALA A 234 25.99 -7.17 22.34
N ARG A 235 26.09 -5.88 22.00
CA ARG A 235 27.36 -5.28 21.58
C ARG A 235 28.41 -5.22 22.68
N LEU A 236 28.02 -4.95 23.92
CA LEU A 236 28.98 -4.96 25.05
C LEU A 236 29.58 -6.36 25.25
N LEU A 237 28.80 -7.42 25.04
CA LEU A 237 29.28 -8.79 25.08
C LEU A 237 30.25 -9.08 23.92
N ASP A 238 29.94 -8.61 22.71
CA ASP A 238 30.83 -8.75 21.56
C ASP A 238 32.16 -8.03 21.79
N VAL A 239 32.13 -6.78 22.27
CA VAL A 239 33.35 -6.01 22.59
C VAL A 239 34.16 -6.66 23.72
N SER A 240 33.50 -7.23 24.74
CA SER A 240 34.19 -7.98 25.79
C SER A 240 34.89 -9.21 25.22
N ALA A 241 34.21 -9.99 24.38
CA ALA A 241 34.78 -11.17 23.75
C ALA A 241 35.96 -10.81 22.83
N GLU A 242 35.83 -9.75 22.02
CA GLU A 242 36.93 -9.26 21.18
C GLU A 242 38.12 -8.75 22.01
N SER A 243 37.84 -8.06 23.12
CA SER A 243 38.88 -7.57 24.03
C SER A 243 39.64 -8.73 24.68
N ASP A 244 38.93 -9.78 25.11
CA ASP A 244 39.53 -10.98 25.70
C ASP A 244 40.39 -11.73 24.67
N VAL A 245 39.92 -11.87 23.44
CA VAL A 245 40.69 -12.47 22.33
C VAL A 245 41.92 -11.63 21.99
N TYR A 246 41.79 -10.31 22.00
CA TYR A 246 42.91 -9.40 21.75
C TYR A 246 43.97 -9.50 22.86
N LEU A 247 43.55 -9.50 24.14
CA LEU A 247 44.44 -9.71 25.28
C LEU A 247 45.13 -11.08 25.22
N GLN A 248 44.41 -12.15 24.89
CA GLN A 248 45.01 -13.47 24.66
C GLN A 248 46.02 -13.46 23.51
N THR A 249 45.72 -12.75 22.42
CA THR A 249 46.63 -12.62 21.27
C THR A 249 47.90 -11.86 21.67
N LEU A 250 47.78 -10.79 22.45
CA LEU A 250 48.94 -10.04 22.97
C LEU A 250 49.79 -10.86 23.94
N LYS A 251 49.16 -11.66 24.81
CA LYS A 251 49.85 -12.62 25.68
C LYS A 251 50.57 -13.70 24.86
N ASN A 252 49.90 -14.31 23.88
CA ASN A 252 50.51 -15.32 23.00
C ASN A 252 51.67 -14.78 22.16
N LYS A 253 51.66 -13.48 21.83
CA LYS A 253 52.77 -12.80 21.14
C LYS A 253 53.87 -12.29 22.09
N ASN A 254 53.81 -12.60 23.39
CA ASN A 254 54.73 -12.12 24.43
C ASN A 254 54.83 -10.59 24.52
N LEU A 255 53.80 -9.86 24.08
CA LEU A 255 53.74 -8.40 24.16
C LEU A 255 53.16 -7.92 25.50
N LEU A 256 52.50 -8.81 26.24
CA LEU A 256 52.07 -8.64 27.62
C LEU A 256 52.64 -9.80 28.45
N LYS A 257 53.37 -9.50 29.53
CA LYS A 257 53.74 -10.49 30.56
C LYS A 257 52.59 -10.59 31.56
N ASP A 258 52.38 -11.79 32.10
CA ASP A 258 51.30 -12.09 33.03
C ASP A 258 51.20 -11.14 34.23
#